data_AF-W4FM42-F1
#
_entry.id   AF-W4FM42-F1
#
_cell.length_a   1.000
_cell.length_b   1.000
_cell.length_c   1.000
_cell.angle_alpha   90.00
_cell.angle_beta   90.00
_cell.angle_gamma   90.00
#
_symmetry.space_group_name_H-M   'P 1'
#
loop_
_entity.id
_entity.type
_entity.pdbx_description
1 polymer ?
#
loop_
_entity_poly.entity_id
_entity_poly.type
_entity_poly.pdbx_seq_one_letter_code
_entity_poly.pdbx_strand_id
1 'polypeptide(L)'
;MPINVPPPLTAKSLPTDNWPTSTTRQQQETESLCTSFFVPLESLPPHELHQLQSAGFLNDRFEVRLLREKHVPYLVRGLDILDGWDAIDEAALAHYIAHRQMAVEGGYQGRTNKLVDGCYSFWQGSVPALLSFDLNFVTWSLGHYLSHTQAHQQYILLCGQQIEGGLRDKPGKSRDHYHSCYVLSGLSVAQTYGGVVVGDGANRLIPTHPAYNIGWDKVHRIHSYFHVVGKTEVDPMD
;
A
#
# COMPACT_ATOMS: atom_id res chain seq x y z
N MET A 1 28.52 -4.87 28.91
CA MET A 1 27.36 -4.18 29.52
C MET A 1 26.13 -4.83 28.93
N PRO A 2 25.21 -5.38 29.74
CA PRO A 2 24.04 -6.09 29.21
C PRO A 2 23.13 -5.11 28.48
N ILE A 3 22.59 -5.57 27.35
CA ILE A 3 21.93 -4.74 26.35
C ILE A 3 20.45 -4.81 26.66
N ASN A 4 19.95 -3.66 27.11
CA ASN A 4 18.60 -3.48 27.59
C ASN A 4 17.66 -3.39 26.38
N VAL A 5 17.11 -4.52 25.91
CA VAL A 5 15.95 -4.48 25.04
C VAL A 5 14.79 -4.01 25.93
N PRO A 6 14.20 -2.82 25.69
CA PRO A 6 13.11 -2.37 26.53
C PRO A 6 12.00 -3.42 26.50
N PRO A 7 11.39 -3.75 27.65
CA PRO A 7 10.25 -4.65 27.67
C PRO A 7 9.19 -4.14 26.69
N PRO A 8 8.38 -5.04 26.08
CA PRO A 8 7.30 -4.62 25.20
C PRO A 8 6.51 -3.52 25.91
N LEU A 9 6.22 -2.43 25.18
CA LEU A 9 5.45 -1.32 25.70
C LEU A 9 4.29 -1.89 26.52
N THR A 10 4.21 -1.55 27.80
CA THR A 10 3.06 -1.82 28.66
C THR A 10 1.91 -0.91 28.21
N ALA A 11 1.53 -1.02 26.95
CA ALA A 11 0.35 -0.40 26.41
C ALA A 11 -0.81 -1.13 27.09
N LYS A 12 -1.49 -0.42 28.00
CA LYS A 12 -2.82 -0.84 28.44
C LYS A 12 -3.64 -1.05 27.17
N SER A 13 -4.19 -2.26 27.01
CA SER A 13 -5.17 -2.55 25.98
C SER A 13 -6.20 -1.42 25.98
N LEU A 14 -6.48 -0.85 24.81
CA LEU A 14 -7.49 0.20 24.68
C LEU A 14 -8.84 -0.34 25.21
N PRO A 15 -9.69 0.50 25.82
CA PRO A 15 -11.01 0.07 26.27
C PRO A 15 -11.78 -0.55 25.10
N THR A 16 -12.20 -1.80 25.24
CA THR A 16 -13.08 -2.48 24.29
C THR A 16 -14.50 -2.50 24.87
N ASP A 17 -15.50 -2.56 23.99
CA ASP A 17 -16.91 -2.71 24.36
C ASP A 17 -17.25 -4.14 24.84
N ASN A 18 -16.23 -5.00 25.01
CA ASN A 18 -16.33 -6.41 25.37
C ASN A 18 -17.17 -7.28 24.43
N TRP A 19 -17.46 -6.84 23.20
CA TRP A 19 -18.13 -7.67 22.21
C TRP A 19 -17.09 -8.49 21.40
N PRO A 20 -17.09 -9.82 21.51
CA PRO A 20 -16.10 -10.65 20.82
C PRO A 20 -16.44 -10.76 19.33
N THR A 21 -15.89 -9.87 18.53
CA THR A 21 -15.89 -10.02 17.07
C THR A 21 -14.85 -11.06 16.64
N SER A 22 -14.92 -11.56 15.39
CA SER A 22 -13.84 -12.38 14.82
C SER A 22 -12.51 -11.65 14.82
N THR A 23 -12.50 -10.35 14.50
CA THR A 23 -11.32 -9.50 14.52
C THR A 23 -10.77 -9.32 15.93
N THR A 24 -11.62 -9.15 16.95
CA THR A 24 -11.18 -9.04 18.35
C THR A 24 -10.48 -10.32 18.81
N ARG A 25 -11.01 -11.49 18.45
CA ARG A 25 -10.39 -12.79 18.75
C ARG A 25 -9.04 -12.96 18.04
N GLN A 26 -8.97 -12.65 16.74
CA GLN A 26 -7.73 -12.69 15.97
C GLN A 26 -6.66 -11.74 16.51
N GLN A 27 -7.06 -10.54 16.96
CA GLN A 27 -6.16 -9.58 17.59
C GLN A 27 -5.58 -10.17 18.88
N GLN A 28 -6.41 -10.73 19.76
CA GLN A 28 -5.97 -11.34 21.01
C GLN A 28 -5.06 -12.55 20.78
N GLU A 29 -5.37 -13.41 19.80
CA GLU A 29 -4.52 -14.52 19.38
C GLU A 29 -3.15 -14.01 18.88
N THR A 30 -3.16 -12.98 18.03
CA THR A 30 -1.93 -12.37 17.50
C THR A 30 -1.08 -11.76 18.61
N GLU A 31 -1.68 -11.00 19.52
CA GLU A 31 -0.98 -10.41 20.67
C GLU A 31 -0.37 -11.48 21.57
N SER A 32 -1.11 -12.56 21.84
CA SER A 32 -0.63 -13.68 22.65
C SER A 32 0.56 -14.38 21.98
N LEU A 33 0.48 -14.64 20.67
CA LEU A 33 1.56 -15.24 19.90
C LEU A 33 2.78 -14.32 19.85
N CYS A 34 2.63 -13.03 19.50
CA CYS A 34 3.73 -12.07 19.47
C CYS A 34 4.41 -11.92 20.84
N THR A 35 3.63 -11.87 21.93
CA THR A 35 4.16 -11.75 23.29
C THR A 35 5.08 -12.92 23.64
N SER A 36 4.79 -14.12 23.13
CA SER A 36 5.65 -15.29 23.34
C SER A 36 7.06 -15.15 22.74
N PHE A 37 7.28 -14.21 21.81
CA PHE A 37 8.58 -13.89 21.23
C PHE A 37 9.32 -12.76 21.97
N PHE A 38 8.67 -12.02 22.87
CA PHE A 38 9.27 -10.93 23.64
C PHE A 38 9.90 -11.43 24.95
N VAL A 39 10.82 -12.39 24.82
CA VAL A 39 11.57 -12.96 25.93
C VAL A 39 12.95 -12.26 26.01
N PRO A 40 13.40 -11.81 27.20
CA PRO A 40 14.75 -11.26 27.36
C PRO A 40 15.80 -12.28 26.91
N LEU A 41 16.71 -11.89 26.03
CA LEU A 41 17.71 -12.82 25.48
C LEU A 41 18.57 -13.46 26.57
N GLU A 42 18.90 -12.70 27.62
CA GLU A 42 19.64 -13.18 28.79
C GLU A 42 18.94 -14.29 29.58
N SER A 43 17.62 -14.45 29.39
CA SER A 43 16.85 -15.51 30.05
C SER A 43 16.80 -16.81 29.25
N LEU A 44 17.29 -16.81 28.01
CA LEU A 44 17.31 -18.00 27.15
C LEU A 44 18.45 -18.95 27.55
N PRO A 45 18.24 -20.27 27.44
CA PRO A 45 19.31 -21.25 27.62
C PRO A 45 20.52 -20.98 26.71
N PRO A 46 21.77 -21.21 27.16
CA PRO A 46 22.98 -20.94 26.37
C PRO A 46 22.99 -21.64 25.00
N HIS A 47 22.43 -22.86 24.91
CA HIS A 47 22.36 -23.59 23.65
C HIS A 47 21.44 -22.91 22.63
N GLU A 48 20.33 -22.29 23.08
CA GLU A 48 19.42 -21.53 22.21
C GLU A 48 20.09 -20.22 21.74
N LEU A 49 20.80 -19.53 22.63
CA LEU A 49 21.58 -18.34 22.27
C LEU A 49 22.63 -18.65 21.19
N HIS A 50 23.36 -19.76 21.33
CA HIS A 50 24.31 -20.19 20.31
C HIS A 50 23.65 -20.63 19.01
N GLN A 51 22.46 -21.25 19.05
CA GLN A 51 21.68 -21.56 17.85
C GLN A 51 21.26 -20.29 17.11
N LEU A 52 20.72 -19.29 17.83
CA LEU A 52 20.32 -18.01 17.24
C LEU A 52 21.52 -17.24 16.65
N GLN A 53 22.66 -17.28 17.32
CA GLN A 53 23.92 -16.70 16.82
C GLN A 53 24.41 -17.43 15.56
N SER A 54 24.41 -18.77 15.57
CA SER A 54 24.77 -19.60 14.40
C SER A 54 23.83 -19.38 13.21
N ALA A 55 22.55 -19.07 13.48
CA ALA A 55 21.56 -18.74 12.47
C ALA A 55 21.70 -17.30 11.92
N GLY A 56 22.63 -16.51 12.46
CA GLY A 56 22.88 -15.11 12.11
C GLY A 56 21.91 -14.11 12.74
N PHE A 57 20.99 -14.58 13.60
CA PHE A 57 19.98 -13.73 14.24
C PHE A 57 20.57 -12.91 15.39
N LEU A 58 21.62 -13.41 16.03
CA LEU A 58 22.42 -12.69 17.00
C LEU A 58 23.83 -12.43 16.47
N ASN A 59 24.43 -11.29 16.81
CA ASN A 59 25.85 -11.03 16.53
C ASN A 59 26.77 -11.61 17.62
N ASP A 60 28.08 -11.37 17.51
CA ASP A 60 29.09 -11.83 18.49
C ASP A 60 28.89 -11.25 19.90
N ARG A 61 28.08 -10.19 20.03
CA ARG A 61 27.70 -9.54 21.29
C ARG A 61 26.31 -9.96 21.78
N PHE A 62 25.69 -10.95 21.15
CA PHE A 62 24.32 -11.41 21.42
C PHE A 62 23.24 -10.32 21.19
N GLU A 63 23.46 -9.42 20.23
CA GLU A 63 22.47 -8.41 19.79
C GLU A 63 21.67 -8.92 18.60
N VAL A 64 20.34 -8.67 18.60
CA VAL A 64 19.44 -9.04 17.50
C VAL A 64 19.83 -8.31 16.21
N ARG A 65 19.90 -9.07 15.11
CA ARG A 65 20.16 -8.56 13.76
C ARG A 65 18.99 -8.82 12.82
N LEU A 66 18.75 -7.86 11.93
CA LEU A 66 17.97 -8.11 10.72
C LEU A 66 18.75 -9.06 9.82
N LEU A 67 18.10 -10.15 9.40
CA LEU A 67 18.67 -11.18 8.51
C LEU A 67 18.62 -10.72 7.04
N ARG A 68 19.23 -9.58 6.71
CA ARG A 68 19.16 -8.93 5.38
C ARG A 68 19.46 -9.90 4.24
N GLU A 69 20.45 -10.74 4.45
CA GLU A 69 21.05 -11.71 3.55
C GLU A 69 20.07 -12.86 3.24
N LYS A 70 19.09 -13.09 4.13
CA LYS A 70 17.97 -14.01 3.90
C LYS A 70 16.75 -13.28 3.33
N HIS A 71 16.51 -12.04 3.75
CA HIS A 71 15.36 -11.25 3.31
C HIS A 71 15.51 -10.73 1.87
N VAL A 72 16.69 -10.29 1.44
CA VAL A 72 16.94 -9.77 0.09
C VAL A 72 16.60 -10.83 -0.97
N PRO A 73 17.13 -12.07 -0.91
CA PRO A 73 16.73 -13.10 -1.87
C PRO A 73 15.24 -13.48 -1.78
N TYR A 74 14.64 -13.41 -0.59
CA TYR A 74 13.20 -13.66 -0.43
C TYR A 74 12.35 -12.60 -1.14
N LEU A 75 12.70 -11.33 -0.97
CA LEU A 75 12.03 -10.20 -1.61
C LEU A 75 12.24 -10.23 -3.11
N VAL A 76 13.48 -10.44 -3.58
CA VAL A 76 13.79 -10.56 -5.02
C VAL A 76 12.94 -11.65 -5.67
N ARG A 77 12.83 -12.85 -5.06
CA ARG A 77 11.94 -13.90 -5.58
C ARG A 77 10.47 -13.46 -5.66
N GLY A 78 9.99 -12.70 -4.68
CA GLY A 78 8.63 -12.15 -4.72
C GLY A 78 8.45 -11.11 -5.83
N LEU A 79 9.47 -10.28 -6.05
CA LEU A 79 9.51 -9.28 -7.12
C LEU A 79 9.61 -9.93 -8.51
N ASP A 80 10.33 -11.04 -8.64
CA ASP A 80 10.43 -11.81 -9.90
C ASP A 80 9.06 -12.40 -10.32
N ILE A 81 8.15 -12.61 -9.38
CA ILE A 81 6.78 -13.06 -9.64
C ILE A 81 5.86 -11.89 -10.03
N LEU A 82 6.30 -10.63 -9.92
CA LEU A 82 5.45 -9.47 -10.27
C LEU A 82 5.19 -9.32 -11.77
N ASP A 83 5.88 -10.07 -12.64
CA ASP A 83 5.51 -10.23 -14.05
C ASP A 83 4.41 -11.30 -14.25
N GLY A 84 3.94 -11.91 -13.16
CA GLY A 84 2.89 -12.93 -13.13
C GLY A 84 1.49 -12.34 -13.23
N TRP A 85 1.26 -11.36 -14.11
CA TRP A 85 -0.08 -10.85 -14.38
C TRP A 85 -1.03 -12.01 -14.77
N ASP A 86 -0.51 -12.97 -15.54
CA ASP A 86 -1.18 -14.23 -15.92
C ASP A 86 -1.62 -15.10 -14.72
N ALA A 87 -1.10 -14.85 -13.51
CA ALA A 87 -1.47 -15.58 -12.30
C ALA A 87 -2.64 -14.94 -11.53
N ILE A 88 -3.14 -13.79 -11.97
CA ILE A 88 -4.22 -13.05 -11.31
C ILE A 88 -5.57 -13.47 -11.89
N ASP A 89 -6.53 -13.77 -11.01
CA ASP A 89 -7.94 -13.82 -11.41
C ASP A 89 -8.47 -12.39 -11.60
N GLU A 90 -8.40 -11.90 -12.83
CA GLU A 90 -8.80 -10.53 -13.18
C GLU A 90 -10.28 -10.24 -12.86
N ALA A 91 -11.16 -11.23 -13.03
CA ALA A 91 -12.59 -11.05 -12.77
C ALA A 91 -12.85 -10.88 -11.27
N ALA A 92 -12.21 -11.70 -10.44
CA ALA A 92 -12.28 -11.57 -8.99
C ALA A 92 -11.67 -10.25 -8.51
N LEU A 93 -10.55 -9.82 -9.10
CA LEU A 93 -9.91 -8.54 -8.79
C LEU A 93 -10.82 -7.35 -9.17
N ALA A 94 -11.35 -7.34 -10.40
CA ALA A 94 -12.26 -6.30 -10.87
C ALA A 94 -13.50 -6.18 -9.97
N HIS A 95 -14.11 -7.32 -9.61
CA HIS A 95 -15.22 -7.35 -8.67
C HIS A 95 -14.83 -6.78 -7.30
N TYR A 96 -13.69 -7.19 -6.75
CA TYR A 96 -13.20 -6.72 -5.46
C TYR A 96 -13.00 -5.20 -5.45
N ILE A 97 -12.32 -4.66 -6.47
CA ILE A 97 -11.99 -3.24 -6.60
C ILE A 97 -13.24 -2.38 -6.80
N ALA A 98 -14.20 -2.80 -7.63
CA ALA A 98 -15.46 -2.08 -7.80
C ALA A 98 -16.20 -1.90 -6.45
N HIS A 99 -16.14 -2.92 -5.58
CA HIS A 99 -16.71 -2.87 -4.23
C HIS A 99 -15.84 -2.13 -3.20
N ARG A 100 -14.75 -1.50 -3.61
CA ARG A 100 -13.97 -0.56 -2.78
C ARG A 100 -14.44 0.87 -2.94
N GLN A 101 -15.11 1.22 -4.03
CA GLN A 101 -15.69 2.55 -4.14
C GLN A 101 -16.96 2.65 -3.30
N MET A 102 -17.02 3.69 -2.48
CA MET A 102 -18.12 3.92 -1.56
C MET A 102 -19.29 4.59 -2.28
N ALA A 103 -20.48 4.00 -2.17
CA ALA A 103 -21.65 4.43 -2.94
C ALA A 103 -22.13 5.86 -2.60
N VAL A 104 -21.94 6.31 -1.37
CA VAL A 104 -22.37 7.66 -0.92
C VAL A 104 -21.21 8.64 -1.03
N GLU A 105 -20.06 8.31 -0.47
CA GLU A 105 -18.92 9.22 -0.39
C GLU A 105 -18.24 9.42 -1.75
N GLY A 106 -18.29 8.43 -2.65
CA GLY A 106 -17.63 8.46 -3.95
C GLY A 106 -16.13 8.15 -3.92
N GLY A 107 -15.48 8.24 -2.76
CA GLY A 107 -14.10 7.81 -2.51
C GLY A 107 -13.97 6.29 -2.31
N TYR A 108 -12.77 5.83 -1.94
CA TYR A 108 -12.48 4.41 -1.77
C TYR A 108 -12.18 4.02 -0.32
N GLN A 109 -12.60 2.82 0.08
CA GLN A 109 -12.11 2.12 1.27
C GLN A 109 -10.99 1.14 0.88
N GLY A 110 -10.03 0.90 1.76
CA GLY A 110 -8.92 -0.02 1.46
C GLY A 110 -9.30 -1.50 1.57
N ARG A 111 -10.31 -1.80 2.39
CA ARG A 111 -10.76 -3.15 2.74
C ARG A 111 -12.26 -3.15 2.98
N THR A 112 -12.90 -4.30 2.82
CA THR A 112 -14.35 -4.47 3.06
C THR A 112 -14.72 -4.01 4.48
N ASN A 113 -15.84 -3.30 4.62
CA ASN A 113 -16.39 -2.83 5.88
C ASN A 113 -15.45 -1.89 6.66
N LYS A 114 -14.68 -1.06 5.95
CA LYS A 114 -13.84 0.00 6.56
C LYS A 114 -14.29 1.36 6.04
N LEU A 115 -13.75 2.42 6.64
CA LEU A 115 -14.10 3.77 6.24
C LEU A 115 -13.41 4.13 4.92
N VAL A 116 -14.01 5.08 4.21
CA VAL A 116 -13.36 5.79 3.10
C VAL A 116 -12.05 6.43 3.57
N ASP A 117 -11.05 6.49 2.69
CA ASP A 117 -9.81 7.24 2.94
C ASP A 117 -9.28 7.82 1.63
N GLY A 118 -8.88 9.09 1.69
CA GLY A 118 -8.31 9.84 0.57
C GLY A 118 -7.15 9.14 -0.11
N CYS A 119 -6.26 8.47 0.62
CA CYS A 119 -5.10 7.82 -0.01
C CYS A 119 -5.48 6.66 -0.93
N TYR A 120 -6.62 6.00 -0.67
CA TYR A 120 -7.13 4.94 -1.54
C TYR A 120 -7.61 5.46 -2.90
N SER A 121 -7.68 6.79 -3.08
CA SER A 121 -7.88 7.41 -4.38
C SER A 121 -6.85 6.95 -5.41
N PHE A 122 -5.61 6.72 -5.00
CA PHE A 122 -4.62 6.11 -5.89
C PHE A 122 -4.54 4.61 -5.70
N TRP A 123 -4.37 4.11 -4.46
CA TRP A 123 -4.15 2.68 -4.21
C TRP A 123 -5.24 1.75 -4.75
N GLN A 124 -6.51 2.19 -4.69
CA GLN A 124 -7.64 1.45 -5.27
C GLN A 124 -8.01 2.03 -6.64
N GLY A 125 -8.03 3.36 -6.76
CA GLY A 125 -8.46 4.03 -8.00
C GLY A 125 -7.52 3.87 -9.20
N SER A 126 -6.26 3.46 -9.02
CA SER A 126 -5.34 3.15 -10.13
C SER A 126 -5.55 1.76 -10.72
N VAL A 127 -6.12 0.82 -9.97
CA VAL A 127 -6.29 -0.57 -10.42
C VAL A 127 -7.22 -0.67 -11.64
N PRO A 128 -8.36 0.04 -11.73
CA PRO A 128 -9.16 0.09 -12.95
C PRO A 128 -8.39 0.59 -14.17
N ALA A 129 -7.47 1.55 -13.99
CA ALA A 129 -6.64 2.06 -15.06
C ALA A 129 -5.60 1.02 -15.51
N LEU A 130 -5.02 0.25 -14.58
CA LEU A 130 -4.13 -0.86 -14.91
C LEU A 130 -4.85 -1.96 -15.70
N LEU A 131 -6.01 -2.39 -15.22
CA LEU A 131 -6.84 -3.40 -15.89
C LEU A 131 -7.27 -2.94 -17.30
N SER A 132 -7.45 -1.64 -17.51
CA SER A 132 -7.85 -1.11 -18.83
C SER A 132 -6.76 -1.20 -19.91
N PHE A 133 -5.49 -1.40 -19.54
CA PHE A 133 -4.39 -1.55 -20.51
C PHE A 133 -4.31 -2.95 -21.11
N ASP A 134 -4.57 -3.99 -20.32
CA ASP A 134 -4.41 -5.38 -20.76
C ASP A 134 -5.69 -5.95 -21.40
N LEU A 135 -6.84 -5.44 -20.96
CA LEU A 135 -8.14 -5.73 -21.58
C LEU A 135 -8.26 -4.97 -22.91
N ASN A 136 -7.61 -5.47 -23.97
CA ASN A 136 -7.76 -5.09 -25.38
C ASN A 136 -9.20 -4.66 -25.72
N PHE A 137 -9.59 -3.40 -25.52
CA PHE A 137 -10.82 -2.77 -26.05
C PHE A 137 -12.19 -3.46 -25.78
N VAL A 138 -12.25 -4.68 -25.24
CA VAL A 138 -13.46 -5.53 -25.14
C VAL A 138 -14.38 -5.10 -23.98
N THR A 139 -13.87 -4.30 -23.04
CA THR A 139 -14.70 -3.74 -21.95
C THR A 139 -15.56 -2.55 -22.40
N TRP A 140 -15.25 -1.89 -23.52
CA TRP A 140 -16.19 -0.91 -24.10
C TRP A 140 -17.45 -1.58 -24.65
N SER A 141 -17.40 -2.87 -25.03
CA SER A 141 -18.57 -3.63 -25.47
C SER A 141 -19.36 -4.32 -24.34
N LEU A 142 -18.89 -4.25 -23.09
CA LEU A 142 -19.56 -4.84 -21.90
C LEU A 142 -19.98 -3.81 -20.84
N GLY A 143 -19.72 -2.52 -21.04
CA GLY A 143 -20.43 -1.46 -20.34
C GLY A 143 -20.13 -1.29 -18.83
N HIS A 144 -18.98 -1.72 -18.34
CA HIS A 144 -18.63 -1.53 -16.92
C HIS A 144 -17.29 -0.82 -16.78
N TYR A 145 -17.33 0.51 -16.74
CA TYR A 145 -16.26 1.28 -16.11
C TYR A 145 -16.23 0.91 -14.61
N LEU A 146 -15.13 0.33 -14.13
CA LEU A 146 -14.98 -0.26 -12.77
C LEU A 146 -14.86 0.77 -11.63
N SER A 147 -15.06 2.04 -11.96
CA SER A 147 -14.98 3.20 -11.07
C SER A 147 -16.10 4.16 -11.49
N HIS A 148 -16.56 5.02 -10.61
CA HIS A 148 -17.42 6.14 -10.95
C HIS A 148 -16.60 7.42 -10.80
N THR A 149 -15.85 7.77 -11.84
CA THR A 149 -14.81 8.82 -11.81
C THR A 149 -15.33 10.17 -11.39
N GLN A 150 -16.52 10.56 -11.87
CA GLN A 150 -17.10 11.84 -11.50
C GLN A 150 -17.36 11.93 -9.98
N ALA A 151 -17.91 10.88 -9.37
CA ALA A 151 -18.13 10.87 -7.91
C ALA A 151 -16.79 10.84 -7.15
N HIS A 152 -15.79 10.14 -7.67
CA HIS A 152 -14.47 10.12 -7.05
C HIS A 152 -13.77 11.49 -7.10
N GLN A 153 -13.83 12.19 -8.24
CA GLN A 153 -13.33 13.56 -8.34
C GLN A 153 -14.09 14.51 -7.40
N GLN A 154 -15.42 14.37 -7.29
CA GLN A 154 -16.22 15.15 -6.34
C GLN A 154 -15.81 14.89 -4.89
N TYR A 155 -15.58 13.63 -4.50
CA TYR A 155 -15.06 13.29 -3.17
C TYR A 155 -13.75 14.02 -2.88
N ILE A 156 -12.80 13.96 -3.81
CA ILE A 156 -11.49 14.59 -3.66
C ILE A 156 -11.62 16.11 -3.50
N LEU A 157 -12.33 16.76 -4.42
CA LEU A 157 -12.44 18.22 -4.47
C LEU A 157 -13.25 18.78 -3.29
N LEU A 158 -14.33 18.10 -2.89
CA LEU A 158 -15.24 18.61 -1.85
C LEU A 158 -14.87 18.14 -0.45
N CYS A 159 -14.36 16.91 -0.29
CA CYS A 159 -14.09 16.31 1.02
C CYS A 159 -12.60 16.28 1.37
N GLY A 160 -11.74 16.06 0.37
CA GLY A 160 -10.30 15.85 0.54
C GLY A 160 -9.47 17.13 0.61
N GLN A 161 -9.97 18.26 0.14
CA GLN A 161 -9.22 19.52 0.10
C GLN A 161 -9.28 20.30 1.43
N GLN A 162 -8.20 21.01 1.76
CA GLN A 162 -8.17 22.06 2.79
C GLN A 162 -8.01 23.44 2.15
N ILE A 163 -8.72 24.45 2.67
CA ILE A 163 -8.73 25.81 2.13
C ILE A 163 -7.33 26.44 2.24
N GLU A 164 -6.59 26.10 3.29
CA GLU A 164 -5.21 26.55 3.53
C GLU A 164 -4.18 25.79 2.66
N GLY A 165 -4.64 24.90 1.77
CA GLY A 165 -3.85 24.07 0.86
C GLY A 165 -3.62 22.65 1.37
N GLY A 166 -3.20 21.74 0.48
CA GLY A 166 -2.97 20.33 0.80
C GLY A 166 -4.26 19.49 0.88
N LEU A 167 -4.10 18.17 0.87
CA LEU A 167 -5.20 17.21 0.95
C LEU A 167 -5.05 16.29 2.15
N ARG A 168 -6.16 15.66 2.54
CA ARG A 168 -6.32 14.85 3.75
C ARG A 168 -6.97 13.50 3.45
N ASP A 169 -6.98 12.63 4.45
CA ASP A 169 -7.75 11.39 4.50
C ASP A 169 -9.25 11.64 4.23
N LYS A 170 -9.94 12.33 5.15
CA LYS A 170 -11.39 12.58 5.12
C LYS A 170 -11.74 13.83 5.94
N PRO A 171 -12.98 14.35 5.88
CA PRO A 171 -13.44 15.43 6.75
C PRO A 171 -13.14 15.18 8.24
N GLY A 172 -12.61 16.21 8.92
CA GLY A 172 -12.19 16.14 10.32
C GLY A 172 -10.76 15.62 10.55
N LYS A 173 -10.04 15.19 9.50
CA LYS A 173 -8.61 14.87 9.58
C LYS A 173 -7.74 16.01 9.08
N SER A 174 -6.52 16.09 9.60
CA SER A 174 -5.51 17.06 9.17
C SER A 174 -4.98 16.71 7.78
N ARG A 175 -4.50 17.73 7.06
CA ARG A 175 -3.71 17.55 5.84
C ARG A 175 -2.31 17.00 6.16
N ASP A 176 -1.73 16.27 5.21
CA ASP A 176 -0.32 15.87 5.24
C ASP A 176 0.21 15.63 3.82
N HIS A 177 1.52 15.44 3.69
CA HIS A 177 2.17 15.22 2.40
C HIS A 177 1.81 13.88 1.76
N TYR A 178 1.54 12.85 2.57
CA TYR A 178 1.19 11.53 2.08
C TYR A 178 -0.16 11.56 1.36
N HIS A 179 -1.20 12.07 2.01
CA HIS A 179 -2.51 12.24 1.41
C HIS A 179 -2.48 13.26 0.27
N SER A 180 -1.74 14.36 0.41
CA SER A 180 -1.60 15.30 -0.70
C SER A 180 -1.05 14.64 -1.96
N CYS A 181 -0.03 13.78 -1.83
CA CYS A 181 0.52 13.02 -2.94
C CYS A 181 -0.52 12.05 -3.53
N TYR A 182 -1.00 11.08 -2.74
CA TYR A 182 -1.85 10.00 -3.26
C TYR A 182 -3.25 10.45 -3.67
N VAL A 183 -3.80 11.50 -3.05
CA VAL A 183 -5.09 12.05 -3.47
C VAL A 183 -4.94 12.77 -4.83
N LEU A 184 -3.88 13.56 -5.04
CA LEU A 184 -3.61 14.18 -6.35
C LEU A 184 -3.32 13.14 -7.43
N SER A 185 -2.55 12.11 -7.11
CA SER A 185 -2.32 10.99 -8.03
C SER A 185 -3.63 10.31 -8.42
N GLY A 186 -4.52 10.03 -7.47
CA GLY A 186 -5.84 9.47 -7.74
C GLY A 186 -6.72 10.39 -8.57
N LEU A 187 -6.69 11.70 -8.32
CA LEU A 187 -7.41 12.69 -9.12
C LEU A 187 -6.91 12.71 -10.58
N SER A 188 -5.59 12.67 -10.78
CA SER A 188 -4.97 12.62 -12.11
C SER A 188 -5.39 11.37 -12.88
N VAL A 189 -5.40 10.20 -12.23
CA VAL A 189 -5.89 8.94 -12.83
C VAL A 189 -7.38 9.07 -13.18
N ALA A 190 -8.22 9.55 -12.26
CA ALA A 190 -9.66 9.66 -12.49
C ALA A 190 -10.01 10.62 -13.64
N GLN A 191 -9.24 11.70 -13.82
CA GLN A 191 -9.39 12.63 -14.95
C GLN A 191 -8.92 12.03 -16.27
N THR A 192 -7.79 11.32 -16.26
CA THR A 192 -7.16 10.78 -17.47
C THR A 192 -7.99 9.63 -18.06
N TYR A 193 -8.39 8.68 -17.22
CA TYR A 193 -9.11 7.48 -17.66
C TYR A 193 -10.63 7.64 -17.63
N GLY A 194 -11.15 8.64 -16.89
CA GLY A 194 -12.57 8.98 -16.90
C GLY A 194 -12.99 9.91 -18.04
N GLY A 195 -12.05 10.51 -18.76
CA GLY A 195 -12.32 11.42 -19.89
C GLY A 195 -13.00 12.75 -19.51
N VAL A 196 -13.23 13.01 -18.22
CA VAL A 196 -13.94 14.18 -17.70
C VAL A 196 -13.12 14.86 -16.60
N VAL A 197 -13.17 16.20 -16.57
CA VAL A 197 -12.64 17.02 -15.48
C VAL A 197 -13.83 17.64 -14.76
N VAL A 198 -13.99 17.33 -13.48
CA VAL A 198 -15.07 17.89 -12.66
C VAL A 198 -14.69 19.29 -12.17
N GLY A 199 -15.63 20.23 -12.30
CA GLY A 199 -15.46 21.62 -11.85
C GLY A 199 -14.79 22.50 -12.90
N ASP A 200 -13.95 23.43 -12.44
CA ASP A 200 -13.22 24.34 -13.32
C ASP A 200 -12.22 23.56 -14.21
N GLY A 201 -12.03 24.00 -15.46
CA GLY A 201 -11.08 23.38 -16.38
C GLY A 201 -9.63 23.44 -15.89
N ALA A 202 -9.30 24.41 -15.02
CA ALA A 202 -8.01 24.53 -14.35
C ALA A 202 -7.73 23.39 -13.36
N ASN A 203 -8.73 22.57 -12.99
CA ASN A 203 -8.52 21.40 -12.14
C ASN A 203 -7.74 20.27 -12.82
N ARG A 204 -7.50 20.37 -14.14
CA ARG A 204 -6.79 19.33 -14.90
C ARG A 204 -5.36 19.16 -14.40
N LEU A 205 -5.05 17.95 -13.96
CA LEU A 205 -3.71 17.54 -13.57
C LEU A 205 -2.94 16.89 -14.73
N ILE A 206 -1.61 16.90 -14.61
CA ILE A 206 -0.74 16.14 -15.51
C ILE A 206 -0.99 14.63 -15.27
N PRO A 207 -1.14 13.82 -16.33
CA PRO A 207 -1.32 12.37 -16.19
C PRO A 207 -0.15 11.69 -15.46
N THR A 208 -0.49 10.91 -14.43
CA THR A 208 0.45 10.00 -13.74
C THR A 208 0.34 8.58 -14.30
N HIS A 209 1.44 7.85 -14.35
CA HIS A 209 1.45 6.44 -14.72
C HIS A 209 0.81 5.61 -13.60
N PRO A 210 -0.23 4.81 -13.85
CA PRO A 210 -0.99 4.14 -12.79
C PRO A 210 -0.19 3.06 -12.04
N ALA A 211 0.82 2.44 -12.67
CA ALA A 211 1.72 1.50 -11.99
C ALA A 211 2.80 2.19 -11.14
N TYR A 212 3.51 3.18 -11.70
CA TYR A 212 4.69 3.78 -11.07
C TYR A 212 4.42 5.05 -10.26
N ASN A 213 3.22 5.62 -10.37
CA ASN A 213 2.82 6.88 -9.74
C ASN A 213 3.76 8.07 -10.01
N ILE A 214 4.30 8.15 -11.22
CA ILE A 214 5.10 9.28 -11.69
C ILE A 214 4.65 9.66 -13.12
N GLY A 215 5.03 10.84 -13.58
CA GLY A 215 4.70 11.31 -14.93
C GLY A 215 5.19 10.34 -16.01
N TRP A 216 4.38 10.16 -17.07
CA TRP A 216 4.72 9.28 -18.19
C TRP A 216 6.06 9.65 -18.83
N ASP A 217 6.41 10.93 -18.91
CA ASP A 217 7.70 11.40 -19.43
C ASP A 217 8.89 10.81 -18.63
N LYS A 218 8.73 10.66 -17.32
CA LYS A 218 9.75 10.07 -16.44
C LYS A 218 9.85 8.57 -16.66
N VAL A 219 8.72 7.88 -16.75
CA VAL A 219 8.68 6.44 -17.03
C VAL A 219 9.39 6.12 -18.35
N HIS A 220 9.03 6.82 -19.44
CA HIS A 220 9.69 6.64 -20.73
C HIS A 220 11.19 6.91 -20.65
N ARG A 221 11.60 8.00 -19.98
CA ARG A 221 13.02 8.33 -19.81
C ARG A 221 13.79 7.23 -19.08
N ILE A 222 13.21 6.68 -18.01
CA ILE A 222 13.81 5.60 -17.21
C ILE A 222 13.95 4.33 -18.08
N HIS A 223 12.88 3.91 -18.76
CA HIS A 223 12.93 2.74 -19.63
C HIS A 223 13.93 2.91 -20.77
N SER A 224 13.94 4.06 -21.46
CA SER A 224 14.90 4.31 -22.54
C SER A 224 16.35 4.29 -22.03
N TYR A 225 16.61 4.86 -20.85
CA TYR A 225 17.95 4.86 -20.26
C TYR A 225 18.43 3.43 -19.95
N PHE A 226 17.64 2.66 -19.20
CA PHE A 226 18.03 1.30 -18.80
C PHE A 226 17.97 0.27 -19.94
N HIS A 227 17.18 0.52 -20.99
CA HIS A 227 17.23 -0.28 -22.22
C HIS A 227 18.58 -0.14 -22.93
N VAL A 228 19.16 1.07 -22.97
CA VAL A 228 20.46 1.35 -23.61
C VAL A 228 21.63 0.91 -22.75
N VAL A 229 21.58 1.17 -21.43
CA VAL A 229 22.66 0.83 -20.49
C VAL A 229 22.76 -0.68 -20.24
N GLY A 230 21.71 -1.44 -20.58
CA GLY A 230 21.62 -2.86 -20.25
C GLY A 230 21.26 -3.09 -18.78
N LYS A 231 21.13 -4.37 -18.38
CA LYS A 231 20.97 -4.73 -16.97
C LYS A 231 22.25 -4.29 -16.25
N THR A 232 22.14 -3.25 -15.44
CA THR A 232 23.13 -3.01 -14.39
C THR A 232 22.96 -4.17 -13.43
N GLU A 233 23.97 -5.05 -13.33
CA GLU A 233 24.05 -5.97 -12.21
C GLU A 233 24.18 -5.08 -10.97
N VAL A 234 23.06 -4.88 -10.29
CA VAL A 234 23.10 -4.36 -8.92
C VAL A 234 23.53 -5.55 -8.10
N ASP A 235 24.79 -5.57 -7.64
CA ASP A 235 25.18 -6.52 -6.62
C ASP A 235 24.22 -6.30 -5.43
N PRO A 236 23.39 -7.28 -5.04
CA PRO A 236 22.47 -7.11 -3.92
C PRO A 236 23.19 -6.86 -2.58
N MET A 237 24.53 -6.91 -2.55
CA MET A 237 25.38 -6.73 -1.39
C MET A 237 26.21 -5.42 -1.38
N ASP A 238 26.18 -4.60 -2.44
CA ASP A 238 26.79 -3.25 -2.47
C ASP A 238 25.81 -2.15 -1.99
#